data_AF-A0A1I2SNE9-F1
#
_entry.id   AF-A0A1I2SNE9-F1
#
_cell.length_a   1.000
_cell.length_b   1.000
_cell.length_c   1.000
_cell.angle_alpha   90.00
_cell.angle_beta   90.00
_cell.angle_gamma   90.00
#
_symmetry.space_group_name_H-M   'P 1'
#
loop_
_entity.id
_entity.type
_entity.pdbx_description
1 polymer ?
#
loop_
_entity_poly.entity_id
_entity_poly.type
_entity_poly.pdbx_seq_one_letter_code
_entity_poly.pdbx_strand_id
1 'polypeptide(L)'
;MAAMDVSRRGLLGMGLGLGVTAAVGSATTPAAFADDAATGAVSGRPVSMVLHTHSCFSEGGSWAAGGGGASMMAQLEQAVRNDIDVVWWTDHDWRMEAYGYYDGIAFDGTDEDGGLQWFVQNDGAVADAQHAFVADPHSPNEPGKALRVTASGPEAGWGESLLWAKAGNSFYSTNVSDTTLTVDVLGERIGPDAELVVQLETSYRPAMAGRPAGVYVLEYRLAAMAGRRLADPLTGVVAVASDGGWQRLTMRPVDDIRAFWPDLVAEDSGLARLRFGVRARNGATATGVFDHLRIDRTRDPLRWHVRTQRDLMRQLRSRYPGVTQLLSAEVSMVRHMNVFMEDFELYPYPPRGKAPVLDNSVEAAEAMVRWYHERGALVQYNHPPINPGELVASRALGADLIEIANADGDFTLIHDRIDQYDVAARNAIFLTATSQVDDHAGRNWQGKSHLYTTAVWAESRDARDLIAALAAGQAWWYHQRLWPTGRLDLTVSGRRAMGRVVRTTASSVPVDVRAENLPQDGTVQVVVGECDRSGQTIPSVTRHAYPASAFASGPVTFRLGRNNGRYLRVEVRDAAGILLGFGNPVWLLSPRDDVEVPRARRLSYAGR
;
A
#
# COMPACT_ATOMS: atom_id res chain seq x y z
N MET A 1 -72.62 -7.86 -28.21
CA MET A 1 -71.46 -7.14 -28.75
C MET A 1 -70.44 -7.03 -27.62
N ALA A 2 -69.26 -7.63 -27.62
CA ALA A 2 -68.61 -8.57 -28.52
C ALA A 2 -67.60 -9.39 -27.66
N ALA A 3 -67.53 -10.70 -27.97
CA ALA A 3 -66.59 -11.79 -27.62
C ALA A 3 -65.66 -11.68 -26.39
N MET A 4 -65.75 -12.56 -25.37
CA MET A 4 -65.30 -13.99 -25.28
C MET A 4 -63.77 -14.15 -25.43
N ASP A 5 -63.01 -14.89 -24.62
CA ASP A 5 -63.26 -15.75 -23.44
C ASP A 5 -61.91 -16.28 -22.87
N VAL A 6 -61.97 -16.86 -21.67
CA VAL A 6 -61.09 -17.90 -21.07
C VAL A 6 -59.72 -17.57 -20.42
N SER A 7 -59.74 -17.67 -19.09
CA SER A 7 -58.65 -17.94 -18.12
C SER A 7 -58.26 -19.43 -17.99
N ARG A 8 -57.25 -19.73 -17.14
CA ARG A 8 -56.91 -21.00 -16.40
C ARG A 8 -55.56 -21.57 -16.82
N ARG A 9 -54.69 -22.12 -15.96
CA ARG A 9 -54.64 -22.49 -14.53
C ARG A 9 -53.18 -22.90 -14.29
N GLY A 10 -52.52 -22.53 -13.20
CA GLY A 10 -52.59 -23.24 -11.89
C GLY A 10 -51.26 -23.97 -11.65
N LEU A 11 -50.80 -24.27 -10.44
CA LEU A 11 -51.30 -24.04 -9.09
C LEU A 11 -50.17 -24.45 -8.13
N LEU A 12 -50.23 -23.90 -6.93
CA LEU A 12 -49.44 -24.19 -5.72
C LEU A 12 -49.28 -25.69 -5.38
N GLY A 13 -48.25 -25.97 -4.59
CA GLY A 13 -48.18 -27.17 -3.76
C GLY A 13 -47.14 -27.07 -2.64
N MET A 14 -47.53 -26.49 -1.50
CA MET A 14 -46.89 -26.78 -0.22
C MET A 14 -47.26 -28.20 0.20
N GLY A 15 -46.28 -28.97 0.67
CA GLY A 15 -46.47 -30.27 1.32
C GLY A 15 -45.38 -30.51 2.37
N LEU A 16 -45.73 -30.31 3.64
CA LEU A 16 -45.04 -30.84 4.82
C LEU A 16 -45.19 -32.37 4.85
N GLY A 17 -44.13 -33.10 5.20
CA GLY A 17 -44.25 -34.54 5.46
C GLY A 17 -42.93 -35.31 5.62
N LEU A 18 -42.43 -35.33 6.87
CA LEU A 18 -41.74 -36.40 7.62
C LEU A 18 -40.83 -37.43 6.89
N GLY A 19 -39.66 -37.63 7.51
CA GLY A 19 -38.52 -38.39 7.01
C GLY A 19 -38.66 -39.90 6.85
N VAL A 20 -37.69 -40.46 6.11
CA VAL A 20 -37.11 -41.79 6.31
C VAL A 20 -35.61 -41.70 5.96
N THR A 21 -34.78 -42.20 6.87
CA THR A 21 -33.34 -42.44 6.75
C THR A 21 -33.00 -43.49 5.69
N ALA A 22 -32.00 -43.21 4.84
CA ALA A 22 -31.18 -44.24 4.23
C ALA A 22 -29.77 -43.68 3.90
N ALA A 23 -28.76 -44.17 4.61
CA ALA A 23 -27.37 -44.03 4.23
C ALA A 23 -27.06 -45.02 3.10
N VAL A 24 -26.59 -44.52 1.96
CA VAL A 24 -25.84 -45.31 0.97
C VAL A 24 -24.77 -44.39 0.38
N GLY A 25 -23.52 -44.83 0.44
CA GLY A 25 -22.36 -44.05 0.05
C GLY A 25 -22.29 -43.73 -1.44
N SER A 26 -21.49 -42.72 -1.76
CA SER A 26 -20.93 -42.54 -3.10
C SER A 26 -19.51 -42.02 -2.96
N ALA A 27 -18.56 -42.95 -3.03
CA ALA A 27 -17.22 -42.69 -3.48
C ALA A 27 -17.22 -42.81 -5.01
N THR A 28 -16.80 -41.75 -5.73
CA THR A 28 -16.17 -41.76 -7.06
C THR A 28 -15.92 -40.30 -7.46
N THR A 29 -14.70 -39.81 -7.19
CA THR A 29 -13.58 -39.58 -8.13
C THR A 29 -13.49 -38.14 -8.65
N PRO A 30 -12.29 -37.52 -8.63
CA PRO A 30 -12.10 -36.16 -9.12
C PRO A 30 -12.32 -36.11 -10.63
N ALA A 31 -12.98 -35.05 -11.10
CA ALA A 31 -13.01 -34.75 -12.53
C ALA A 31 -11.58 -34.52 -13.02
N ALA A 32 -11.11 -35.46 -13.85
CA ALA A 32 -9.85 -35.39 -14.56
C ALA A 32 -9.88 -34.21 -15.54
N PHE A 33 -8.93 -33.29 -15.41
CA PHE A 33 -8.53 -32.43 -16.51
C PHE A 33 -7.69 -33.27 -17.47
N ALA A 34 -8.25 -33.55 -18.65
CA ALA A 34 -7.51 -34.10 -19.78
C ALA A 34 -7.24 -32.99 -20.80
N ASP A 35 -6.01 -33.00 -21.30
CA ASP A 35 -5.30 -31.97 -22.08
C ASP A 35 -5.79 -31.71 -23.52
N ASP A 36 -5.45 -30.49 -23.97
CA ASP A 36 -5.01 -30.02 -25.30
C ASP A 36 -5.74 -30.45 -26.60
N ALA A 37 -6.29 -29.46 -27.33
CA ALA A 37 -5.65 -28.91 -28.54
C ALA A 37 -6.52 -27.90 -29.33
N ALA A 38 -5.83 -26.93 -29.96
CA ALA A 38 -6.16 -26.20 -31.20
C ALA A 38 -6.79 -24.79 -31.12
N THR A 39 -6.00 -23.79 -30.71
CA THR A 39 -5.49 -22.67 -31.55
C THR A 39 -4.64 -21.75 -30.67
N GLY A 40 -3.38 -21.50 -31.06
CA GLY A 40 -2.34 -20.87 -30.23
C GLY A 40 -2.47 -19.36 -30.07
N ALA A 41 -3.53 -18.88 -29.41
CA ALA A 41 -3.51 -17.57 -28.79
C ALA A 41 -2.89 -17.71 -27.40
N VAL A 42 -1.85 -16.92 -27.13
CA VAL A 42 -1.35 -16.74 -25.76
C VAL A 42 -2.49 -16.10 -24.97
N SER A 43 -3.19 -16.86 -24.13
CA SER A 43 -4.35 -16.36 -23.38
C SER A 43 -3.94 -15.32 -22.34
N GLY A 44 -4.87 -14.46 -21.92
CA GLY A 44 -4.62 -13.35 -20.99
C GLY A 44 -4.26 -12.02 -21.65
N ARG A 45 -4.77 -10.94 -21.06
CA ARG A 45 -4.54 -9.55 -21.45
C ARG A 45 -3.47 -8.91 -20.54
N PRO A 46 -2.81 -7.84 -20.99
CA PRO A 46 -1.96 -7.06 -20.08
C PRO A 46 -2.85 -6.38 -19.04
N VAL A 47 -2.47 -6.47 -17.77
CA VAL A 47 -3.13 -5.78 -16.65
C VAL A 47 -2.07 -5.03 -15.85
N SER A 48 -2.17 -3.70 -15.77
CA SER A 48 -1.26 -2.83 -14.99
C SER A 48 -1.68 -2.76 -13.53
N MET A 49 -0.72 -2.85 -12.61
CA MET A 49 -0.98 -2.93 -11.18
C MET A 49 0.00 -2.10 -10.37
N VAL A 50 -0.54 -1.44 -9.34
CA VAL A 50 0.25 -0.95 -8.21
C VAL A 50 0.15 -1.98 -7.08
N LEU A 51 1.29 -2.59 -6.77
CA LEU A 51 1.43 -3.70 -5.81
C LEU A 51 1.90 -3.25 -4.42
N HIS A 52 2.21 -1.96 -4.26
CA HIS A 52 2.69 -1.38 -3.01
C HIS A 52 2.23 0.09 -2.94
N THR A 53 1.22 0.36 -2.12
CA THR A 53 0.70 1.71 -1.86
C THR A 53 -0.03 1.77 -0.53
N HIS A 54 0.07 2.93 0.13
CA HIS A 54 -0.55 3.16 1.42
C HIS A 54 -1.68 4.17 1.31
N SER A 55 -2.68 3.98 2.16
CA SER A 55 -3.90 4.76 2.23
C SER A 55 -4.07 5.40 3.62
N CYS A 56 -5.29 5.79 3.95
CA CYS A 56 -5.60 6.41 5.23
C CYS A 56 -5.54 5.45 6.43
N PHE A 57 -5.32 4.15 6.21
CA PHE A 57 -5.19 3.13 7.25
C PHE A 57 -3.75 2.90 7.73
N SER A 58 -2.75 3.39 6.99
CA SER A 58 -1.34 3.32 7.40
C SER A 58 -0.99 4.47 8.37
N GLU A 59 0.00 5.32 8.07
CA GLU A 59 0.50 6.37 8.99
C GLU A 59 -0.42 7.58 9.11
N GLY A 60 -1.59 7.57 8.47
CA GLY A 60 -2.37 8.78 8.24
C GLY A 60 -1.60 9.90 7.53
N GLY A 61 -0.36 9.65 7.08
CA GLY A 61 0.59 10.57 6.42
C GLY A 61 1.40 11.51 7.27
N SER A 62 1.76 11.14 8.50
CA SER A 62 2.69 11.94 9.31
C SER A 62 4.03 12.24 8.60
N TRP A 63 4.40 11.44 7.60
CA TRP A 63 5.68 11.47 6.87
C TRP A 63 5.62 12.02 5.45
N ALA A 64 4.43 12.23 4.88
CA ALA A 64 4.31 12.69 3.49
C ALA A 64 4.79 14.14 3.35
N ALA A 65 5.68 14.40 2.38
CA ALA A 65 6.14 15.75 2.06
C ALA A 65 4.92 16.62 1.70
N GLY A 66 4.73 17.73 2.43
CA GLY A 66 3.55 18.61 2.31
C GLY A 66 2.39 18.30 3.26
N GLY A 67 2.57 17.37 4.21
CA GLY A 67 1.56 16.99 5.22
C GLY A 67 0.42 16.12 4.68
N GLY A 68 -0.31 15.48 5.58
CA GLY A 68 -1.49 14.63 5.34
C GLY A 68 -1.21 13.37 4.53
N GLY A 69 -1.83 12.26 4.93
CA GLY A 69 -1.68 10.96 4.25
C GLY A 69 -2.53 10.83 3.03
N ALA A 70 -2.19 9.88 2.17
CA ALA A 70 -3.05 9.54 1.07
C ALA A 70 -4.44 9.14 1.60
N SER A 71 -5.49 9.72 1.04
CA SER A 71 -6.79 9.07 1.03
C SER A 71 -6.77 7.97 -0.04
N MET A 72 -7.59 6.93 0.12
CA MET A 72 -7.81 5.93 -0.94
C MET A 72 -8.28 6.63 -2.22
N MET A 73 -9.15 7.63 -2.08
CA MET A 73 -9.58 8.48 -3.20
C MET A 73 -8.41 9.17 -3.92
N ALA A 74 -7.43 9.70 -3.19
CA ALA A 74 -6.26 10.33 -3.80
C ALA A 74 -5.41 9.32 -4.57
N GLN A 75 -5.20 8.11 -4.02
CA GLN A 75 -4.50 7.04 -4.73
C GLN A 75 -5.25 6.58 -5.98
N LEU A 76 -6.59 6.46 -5.92
CA LEU A 76 -7.40 6.09 -7.09
C LEU A 76 -7.38 7.16 -8.17
N GLU A 77 -7.37 8.44 -7.80
CA GLU A 77 -7.19 9.53 -8.75
C GLU A 77 -5.82 9.46 -9.44
N GLN A 78 -4.75 9.14 -8.70
CA GLN A 78 -3.45 8.88 -9.31
C GLN A 78 -3.52 7.65 -10.24
N ALA A 79 -4.11 6.54 -9.82
CA ALA A 79 -4.26 5.35 -10.64
C ALA A 79 -4.94 5.65 -11.98
N VAL A 80 -6.05 6.41 -11.98
CA VAL A 80 -6.74 6.84 -13.22
C VAL A 80 -5.83 7.69 -14.11
N ARG A 81 -5.11 8.67 -13.54
CA ARG A 81 -4.22 9.55 -14.31
C ARG A 81 -3.01 8.82 -14.90
N ASN A 82 -2.69 7.64 -14.38
CA ASN A 82 -1.55 6.83 -14.76
C ASN A 82 -1.95 5.54 -15.50
N ASP A 83 -3.20 5.42 -15.97
CA ASP A 83 -3.74 4.27 -16.70
C ASP A 83 -3.48 2.92 -15.98
N ILE A 84 -3.70 2.93 -14.66
CA ILE A 84 -3.56 1.75 -13.80
C ILE A 84 -4.88 0.98 -13.74
N ASP A 85 -4.83 -0.32 -14.04
CA ASP A 85 -5.99 -1.20 -14.00
C ASP A 85 -6.36 -1.63 -12.57
N VAL A 86 -5.36 -1.85 -11.72
CA VAL A 86 -5.52 -2.45 -10.38
C VAL A 86 -4.67 -1.75 -9.32
N VAL A 87 -5.28 -1.48 -8.17
CA VAL A 87 -4.60 -1.03 -6.95
C VAL A 87 -4.77 -2.09 -5.87
N TRP A 88 -3.64 -2.59 -5.35
CA TRP A 88 -3.59 -3.39 -4.12
C TRP A 88 -3.31 -2.48 -2.95
N TRP A 89 -4.21 -2.45 -1.97
CA TRP A 89 -4.02 -1.67 -0.75
C TRP A 89 -3.07 -2.42 0.18
N THR A 90 -1.86 -1.90 0.41
CA THR A 90 -0.83 -2.56 1.23
C THR A 90 -0.50 -1.73 2.47
N ASP A 91 -1.53 -1.22 3.15
CA ASP A 91 -1.35 -0.50 4.41
C ASP A 91 -0.59 -1.35 5.43
N HIS A 92 0.19 -0.70 6.31
CA HIS A 92 0.94 -1.38 7.35
C HIS A 92 -0.02 -2.08 8.33
N ASP A 93 0.04 -3.41 8.40
CA ASP A 93 -0.90 -4.25 9.14
C ASP A 93 -1.11 -3.83 10.60
N TRP A 94 -0.02 -3.66 11.35
CA TRP A 94 -0.06 -3.26 12.75
C TRP A 94 -0.64 -1.84 12.97
N ARG A 95 -0.58 -0.96 11.97
CA ARG A 95 -1.19 0.38 12.01
C ARG A 95 -2.68 0.33 11.73
N MET A 96 -3.11 -0.54 10.81
CA MET A 96 -4.52 -0.79 10.55
C MET A 96 -5.23 -1.24 11.84
N GLU A 97 -4.55 -2.05 12.65
CA GLU A 97 -5.04 -2.52 13.95
C GLU A 97 -4.88 -1.52 15.10
N ALA A 98 -4.19 -0.40 14.88
CA ALA A 98 -3.71 0.50 15.94
C ALA A 98 -3.01 -0.26 17.08
N TYR A 99 -2.21 -1.27 16.71
CA TYR A 99 -1.71 -2.25 17.67
C TYR A 99 -0.78 -1.60 18.68
N GLY A 100 -1.21 -1.58 19.95
CA GLY A 100 -0.44 -1.00 21.06
C GLY A 100 -0.13 0.48 20.87
N TYR A 101 -1.00 1.19 20.15
CA TYR A 101 -1.00 2.63 20.04
C TYR A 101 -1.29 3.29 21.40
N TYR A 102 -1.02 4.59 21.49
CA TYR A 102 -1.45 5.40 22.62
C TYR A 102 -2.97 5.43 22.73
N ASP A 103 -3.45 5.14 23.93
CA ASP A 103 -4.81 5.43 24.38
C ASP A 103 -4.91 6.84 24.99
N GLY A 104 -3.78 7.49 25.25
CA GLY A 104 -3.72 8.87 25.72
C GLY A 104 -2.32 9.47 25.79
N ILE A 105 -2.27 10.78 26.01
CA ILE A 105 -1.05 11.58 26.25
C ILE A 105 -1.34 12.46 27.48
N ALA A 106 -0.51 12.36 28.52
CA ALA A 106 -0.72 13.05 29.79
C ALA A 106 -0.13 14.47 29.80
N PHE A 107 0.88 14.76 28.95
CA PHE A 107 1.63 16.01 28.93
C PHE A 107 2.53 16.23 30.18
N ASP A 108 3.13 15.16 30.69
CA ASP A 108 4.06 15.14 31.83
C ASP A 108 5.52 15.52 31.48
N GLY A 109 5.84 15.60 30.19
CA GLY A 109 7.17 15.98 29.72
C GLY A 109 7.56 15.42 28.36
N THR A 110 8.86 15.37 28.12
CA THR A 110 9.48 14.86 26.88
C THR A 110 9.70 13.34 26.91
N ASP A 111 9.64 12.72 28.08
CA ASP A 111 9.96 11.30 28.29
C ASP A 111 8.71 10.47 28.64
N GLU A 112 7.56 10.83 28.07
CA GLU A 112 6.32 10.06 28.26
C GLU A 112 6.35 8.74 27.45
N ASP A 113 5.95 7.64 28.11
CA ASP A 113 5.77 6.26 27.62
C ASP A 113 6.12 6.03 26.13
N GLY A 114 7.41 5.96 25.80
CA GLY A 114 7.85 5.68 24.42
C GLY A 114 8.56 6.84 23.70
N GLY A 115 8.87 7.94 24.40
CA GLY A 115 9.81 8.95 23.95
C GLY A 115 9.20 9.98 22.99
N LEU A 116 8.06 10.56 23.38
CA LEU A 116 7.41 11.64 22.65
C LEU A 116 8.31 12.88 22.55
N GLN A 117 8.79 13.19 21.35
CA GLN A 117 9.56 14.40 21.07
C GLN A 117 8.63 15.52 20.62
N TRP A 118 8.66 16.66 21.30
CA TRP A 118 7.78 17.80 21.01
C TRP A 118 8.44 18.80 20.07
N PHE A 119 7.71 19.23 19.04
CA PHE A 119 8.17 20.17 18.02
C PHE A 119 7.24 21.37 17.95
N VAL A 120 7.84 22.57 17.96
CA VAL A 120 7.13 23.83 17.77
C VAL A 120 6.97 24.11 16.27
N GLN A 121 5.77 24.48 15.86
CA GLN A 121 5.43 24.98 14.54
C GLN A 121 4.73 26.34 14.71
N ASN A 122 5.35 27.38 14.18
CA ASN A 122 4.80 28.73 14.20
C ASN A 122 4.34 29.10 12.78
N ASP A 123 3.08 29.51 12.65
CA ASP A 123 2.50 29.93 11.39
C ASP A 123 2.08 31.41 11.47
N GLY A 124 2.61 32.23 10.57
CA GLY A 124 2.48 33.69 10.62
C GLY A 124 3.47 34.37 11.57
N ALA A 125 3.32 35.69 11.74
CA ALA A 125 4.19 36.48 12.60
C ALA A 125 3.72 36.39 14.07
N VAL A 126 4.28 35.44 14.82
CA VAL A 126 4.04 35.30 16.27
C VAL A 126 5.25 35.77 17.07
N ALA A 127 4.98 36.42 18.20
CA ALA A 127 5.98 36.82 19.19
C ALA A 127 5.76 36.06 20.51
N ASP A 128 6.77 36.04 21.38
CA ASP A 128 6.70 35.47 22.74
C ASP A 128 6.17 34.03 22.78
N ALA A 129 6.40 33.25 21.72
CA ALA A 129 5.99 31.86 21.63
C ALA A 129 6.76 31.01 22.66
N GLN A 130 6.03 30.45 23.63
CA GLN A 130 6.58 29.68 24.75
C GLN A 130 5.72 28.43 25.01
N HIS A 131 6.38 27.38 25.48
CA HIS A 131 5.72 26.18 26.00
C HIS A 131 6.46 25.68 27.24
N ALA A 132 5.72 25.09 28.17
CA ALA A 132 6.27 24.46 29.35
C ALA A 132 5.34 23.35 29.86
N PHE A 133 5.93 22.28 30.38
CA PHE A 133 5.21 21.28 31.17
C PHE A 133 5.16 21.74 32.62
N VAL A 134 3.99 22.13 33.11
CA VAL A 134 3.79 22.79 34.40
C VAL A 134 3.07 21.87 35.38
N ALA A 135 3.49 21.86 36.64
CA ALA A 135 2.79 21.10 37.68
C ALA A 135 1.41 21.69 38.01
N ASP A 136 1.25 23.00 37.84
CA ASP A 136 -0.02 23.70 38.02
C ASP A 136 -0.24 24.79 36.94
N PRO A 137 -1.48 24.95 36.47
CA PRO A 137 -2.65 24.11 36.77
C PRO A 137 -2.59 22.77 36.02
N HIS A 138 -3.15 21.72 36.60
CA HIS A 138 -3.43 20.42 35.96
C HIS A 138 -4.93 20.09 36.03
N SER A 139 -5.39 19.15 35.21
CA SER A 139 -6.78 18.71 35.14
C SER A 139 -7.22 18.16 36.51
N PRO A 140 -8.41 18.50 37.02
CA PRO A 140 -8.87 18.07 38.35
C PRO A 140 -8.93 16.54 38.56
N ASN A 141 -8.89 15.77 37.47
CA ASN A 141 -9.07 14.32 37.51
C ASN A 141 -7.76 13.54 37.33
N GLU A 142 -6.62 14.21 37.13
CA GLU A 142 -5.34 13.53 36.87
C GLU A 142 -4.19 14.12 37.69
N PRO A 143 -3.43 13.30 38.42
CA PRO A 143 -2.18 13.75 38.98
C PRO A 143 -1.13 13.86 37.86
N GLY A 144 -0.34 14.94 37.83
CA GLY A 144 0.70 15.09 36.83
C GLY A 144 1.08 16.54 36.55
N LYS A 145 1.65 16.76 35.37
CA LYS A 145 1.84 18.08 34.77
C LYS A 145 0.90 18.24 33.59
N ALA A 146 0.83 19.46 33.09
CA ALA A 146 0.09 19.80 31.89
C ALA A 146 0.94 20.64 30.93
N LEU A 147 0.60 20.64 29.64
CA LEU A 147 1.25 21.47 28.64
C LEU A 147 0.64 22.88 28.66
N ARG A 148 1.37 23.85 29.19
CA ARG A 148 1.03 25.28 29.05
C ARG A 148 1.70 25.85 27.80
N VAL A 149 0.94 26.61 27.03
CA VAL A 149 1.39 27.29 25.81
C VAL A 149 1.04 28.77 25.85
N THR A 150 1.87 29.62 25.23
CA THR A 150 1.62 31.06 25.11
C THR A 150 2.21 31.60 23.82
N ALA A 151 1.52 32.54 23.17
CA ALA A 151 2.08 33.36 22.10
C ALA A 151 1.29 34.66 21.94
N SER A 152 1.98 35.69 21.46
CA SER A 152 1.42 37.00 21.09
C SER A 152 1.21 37.07 19.58
N GLY A 153 0.01 37.50 19.18
CA GLY A 153 -0.37 37.64 17.79
C GLY A 153 0.20 38.89 17.13
N PRO A 154 0.24 38.94 15.79
CA PRO A 154 0.66 40.13 15.07
C PRO A 154 -0.36 41.27 15.21
N GLU A 155 0.03 42.47 14.79
CA GLU A 155 -0.86 43.66 14.75
C GLU A 155 -2.09 43.46 13.85
N ALA A 156 -2.00 42.59 12.84
CA ALA A 156 -3.10 42.27 11.94
C ALA A 156 -3.05 40.80 11.48
N GLY A 157 -4.22 40.19 11.33
CA GLY A 157 -4.34 38.78 10.95
C GLY A 157 -4.00 37.84 12.11
N TRP A 158 -4.24 36.54 11.92
CA TRP A 158 -3.94 35.54 12.94
C TRP A 158 -2.50 35.03 12.80
N GLY A 159 -1.82 34.91 13.94
CA GLY A 159 -0.61 34.11 14.09
C GLY A 159 -0.87 32.93 15.02
N GLU A 160 -0.21 31.81 14.76
CA GLU A 160 -0.39 30.54 15.47
C GLU A 160 0.95 30.01 15.97
N SER A 161 0.95 29.48 17.20
CA SER A 161 2.08 28.73 17.75
C SER A 161 1.55 27.40 18.26
N LEU A 162 1.91 26.34 17.54
CA LEU A 162 1.40 24.99 17.73
C LEU A 162 2.55 24.05 18.11
N LEU A 163 2.25 23.09 18.97
CA LEU A 163 3.14 22.00 19.32
C LEU A 163 2.57 20.67 18.86
N TRP A 164 3.43 19.79 18.39
CA TRP A 164 3.05 18.42 18.09
C TRP A 164 4.14 17.46 18.55
N ALA A 165 3.71 16.28 18.99
CA ALA A 165 4.63 15.25 19.46
C ALA A 165 4.90 14.21 18.38
N LYS A 166 6.16 13.81 18.22
CA LYS A 166 6.57 12.68 17.39
C LYS A 166 6.97 11.53 18.30
N ALA A 167 6.25 10.41 18.23
CA ALA A 167 6.77 9.13 18.68
C ALA A 167 7.59 8.51 17.55
N GLY A 168 8.62 7.71 17.85
CA GLY A 168 9.49 7.10 16.82
C GLY A 168 8.71 6.43 15.68
N ASN A 169 7.60 5.76 16.01
CA ASN A 169 6.71 5.11 15.05
C ASN A 169 5.34 5.80 14.91
N SER A 170 5.16 7.03 15.41
CA SER A 170 3.87 7.76 15.36
C SER A 170 2.68 6.92 15.87
N PHE A 171 2.76 6.39 17.10
CA PHE A 171 1.80 5.45 17.72
C PHE A 171 0.41 6.04 18.04
N TYR A 172 -0.08 6.96 17.22
CA TYR A 172 -1.46 7.44 17.25
C TYR A 172 -2.05 7.56 15.85
N SER A 173 -1.21 7.56 14.79
CA SER A 173 -1.64 7.82 13.42
C SER A 173 -2.18 6.58 12.71
N THR A 174 -3.46 6.61 12.36
CA THR A 174 -4.21 5.57 11.64
C THR A 174 -5.54 6.16 11.15
N ASN A 175 -6.42 5.35 10.56
CA ASN A 175 -7.75 5.76 10.09
C ASN A 175 -8.65 6.32 11.22
N VAL A 176 -9.46 7.35 10.94
CA VAL A 176 -10.32 7.99 11.98
C VAL A 176 -11.69 7.34 12.19
N SER A 177 -12.05 6.29 11.43
CA SER A 177 -13.43 5.76 11.35
C SER A 177 -14.05 5.27 12.66
N ASP A 178 -13.23 5.00 13.67
CA ASP A 178 -13.64 4.53 15.00
C ASP A 178 -13.07 5.38 16.15
N THR A 179 -12.43 6.50 15.81
CA THR A 179 -11.66 7.30 16.77
C THR A 179 -12.51 8.45 17.31
N THR A 180 -12.58 8.55 18.64
CA THR A 180 -13.01 9.76 19.36
C THR A 180 -11.84 10.28 20.18
N LEU A 181 -11.59 11.60 20.14
CA LEU A 181 -10.54 12.21 20.95
C LEU A 181 -11.18 13.09 22.02
N THR A 182 -10.61 13.10 23.21
CA THR A 182 -10.95 14.09 24.24
C THR A 182 -9.68 14.68 24.84
N VAL A 183 -9.67 15.97 25.13
CA VAL A 183 -8.56 16.61 25.86
C VAL A 183 -9.14 17.60 26.85
N ASP A 184 -8.57 17.63 28.04
CA ASP A 184 -8.93 18.61 29.06
C ASP A 184 -8.14 19.91 28.76
N VAL A 185 -8.83 21.05 28.78
CA VAL A 185 -8.25 22.36 28.43
C VAL A 185 -8.63 23.42 29.45
N LEU A 186 -7.73 24.38 29.67
CA LEU A 186 -7.98 25.55 30.49
C LEU A 186 -7.52 26.81 29.75
N GLY A 187 -8.45 27.71 29.47
CA GLY A 187 -8.17 29.01 28.87
C GLY A 187 -7.78 30.05 29.92
N GLU A 188 -6.52 30.45 29.99
CA GLU A 188 -6.05 31.44 30.97
C GLU A 188 -6.11 32.87 30.44
N ARG A 189 -5.84 33.03 29.14
CA ARG A 189 -6.02 34.29 28.41
C ARG A 189 -6.67 33.99 27.07
N ILE A 190 -7.99 33.96 27.07
CA ILE A 190 -8.84 33.71 25.91
C ILE A 190 -9.81 34.87 25.74
N GLY A 191 -10.05 35.26 24.49
CA GLY A 191 -10.88 36.40 24.14
C GLY A 191 -11.22 36.41 22.65
N PRO A 192 -11.82 37.50 22.14
CA PRO A 192 -12.20 37.61 20.73
C PRO A 192 -11.03 37.46 19.74
N ASP A 193 -9.80 37.70 20.22
CA ASP A 193 -8.56 37.72 19.44
C ASP A 193 -7.49 36.76 19.99
N ALA A 194 -7.88 35.83 20.88
CA ALA A 194 -6.99 34.86 21.52
C ALA A 194 -7.73 33.55 21.77
N GLU A 195 -7.26 32.43 21.20
CA GLU A 195 -7.93 31.11 21.27
C GLU A 195 -6.92 29.99 21.56
N LEU A 196 -7.34 28.93 22.26
CA LEU A 196 -6.62 27.65 22.26
C LEU A 196 -7.07 26.82 21.07
N VAL A 197 -6.15 26.06 20.51
CA VAL A 197 -6.37 25.27 19.30
C VAL A 197 -5.84 23.86 19.49
N VAL A 198 -6.71 22.88 19.24
CA VAL A 198 -6.31 21.50 18.93
C VAL A 198 -6.56 21.30 17.43
N GLN A 199 -5.51 21.01 16.68
CA GLN A 199 -5.58 20.81 15.25
C GLN A 199 -5.39 19.32 14.92
N LEU A 200 -6.32 18.77 14.13
CA LEU A 200 -6.27 17.43 13.58
C LEU A 200 -6.09 17.54 12.07
N GLU A 201 -4.89 17.19 11.62
CA GLU A 201 -4.56 17.08 10.20
C GLU A 201 -5.03 15.72 9.68
N THR A 202 -5.81 15.72 8.59
CA THR A 202 -6.36 14.50 8.00
C THR A 202 -5.62 14.08 6.73
N SER A 203 -6.30 13.41 5.80
CA SER A 203 -5.74 12.97 4.52
C SER A 203 -5.75 14.06 3.44
N TYR A 204 -4.78 13.99 2.55
CA TYR A 204 -4.80 14.69 1.27
C TYR A 204 -5.92 14.16 0.37
N ARG A 205 -6.58 15.08 -0.34
CA ARG A 205 -7.59 14.75 -1.34
C ARG A 205 -7.40 15.57 -2.62
N PRO A 206 -7.79 15.01 -3.79
CA PRO A 206 -7.82 15.76 -5.03
C PRO A 206 -8.87 16.88 -4.98
N ALA A 207 -8.76 17.84 -5.92
CA ALA A 207 -9.72 18.94 -6.03
C ALA A 207 -11.13 18.40 -6.31
N MET A 208 -12.14 18.90 -5.58
CA MET A 208 -13.50 18.38 -5.63
C MET A 208 -14.53 19.39 -5.18
N ALA A 209 -15.71 19.38 -5.81
CA ALA A 209 -16.85 20.22 -5.43
C ALA A 209 -16.48 21.71 -5.29
N GLY A 210 -15.62 22.19 -6.21
CA GLY A 210 -15.12 23.57 -6.22
C GLY A 210 -14.00 23.87 -5.21
N ARG A 211 -13.63 22.92 -4.35
CA ARG A 211 -12.53 23.06 -3.40
C ARG A 211 -11.19 22.66 -4.03
N PRO A 212 -10.07 23.33 -3.65
CA PRO A 212 -8.75 22.96 -4.15
C PRO A 212 -8.34 21.58 -3.64
N ALA A 213 -7.37 20.96 -4.33
CA ALA A 213 -6.72 19.78 -3.79
C ALA A 213 -5.88 20.18 -2.57
N GLY A 214 -5.82 19.34 -1.55
CA GLY A 214 -5.09 19.67 -0.34
C GLY A 214 -5.39 18.74 0.82
N VAL A 215 -4.74 19.03 1.94
CA VAL A 215 -4.95 18.33 3.21
C VAL A 215 -6.12 18.99 3.93
N TYR A 216 -7.08 18.19 4.36
CA TYR A 216 -8.22 18.67 5.12
C TYR A 216 -7.86 18.72 6.60
N VAL A 217 -8.28 19.77 7.30
CA VAL A 217 -7.90 20.03 8.68
C VAL A 217 -9.15 20.31 9.52
N LEU A 218 -9.24 19.66 10.68
CA LEU A 218 -10.22 20.01 11.70
C LEU A 218 -9.54 20.77 12.83
N GLU A 219 -10.11 21.89 13.24
CA GLU A 219 -9.68 22.65 14.41
C GLU A 219 -10.76 22.66 15.47
N TYR A 220 -10.38 22.26 16.67
CA TYR A 220 -11.20 22.32 17.86
C TYR A 220 -10.66 23.42 18.76
N ARG A 221 -11.48 24.44 19.00
CA ARG A 221 -11.01 25.67 19.64
C ARG A 221 -11.71 25.92 20.96
N LEU A 222 -10.95 26.37 21.95
CA LEU A 222 -11.49 27.06 23.11
C LEU A 222 -11.42 28.57 22.83
N ALA A 223 -12.57 29.20 22.66
CA ALA A 223 -12.69 30.56 22.14
C ALA A 223 -13.68 31.40 22.97
N ALA A 224 -13.79 32.70 22.70
CA ALA A 224 -14.77 33.56 23.38
C ALA A 224 -16.23 33.19 23.08
N MET A 225 -16.49 32.56 21.94
CA MET A 225 -17.84 32.16 21.52
C MET A 225 -17.82 30.75 20.92
N ALA A 226 -18.87 30.00 21.17
CA ALA A 226 -19.08 28.71 20.53
C ALA A 226 -19.55 28.90 19.07
N GLY A 227 -19.22 27.94 18.20
CA GLY A 227 -19.66 27.99 16.81
C GLY A 227 -19.09 26.88 15.96
N ARG A 228 -19.63 26.75 14.74
CA ARG A 228 -19.15 25.82 13.73
C ARG A 228 -19.08 26.54 12.38
N ARG A 229 -17.92 26.54 11.75
CA ARG A 229 -17.72 27.20 10.45
C ARG A 229 -16.53 26.64 9.69
N LEU A 230 -16.51 26.84 8.38
CA LEU A 230 -15.29 26.74 7.60
C LEU A 230 -14.45 28.01 7.85
N ALA A 231 -13.16 27.85 8.14
CA ALA A 231 -12.21 28.96 8.14
C ALA A 231 -11.71 29.27 6.71
N ASP A 232 -11.55 28.21 5.93
CA ASP A 232 -11.26 28.22 4.51
C ASP A 232 -11.89 26.94 3.89
N PRO A 233 -11.79 26.71 2.57
CA PRO A 233 -12.41 25.55 1.94
C PRO A 233 -12.02 24.18 2.53
N LEU A 234 -10.83 24.04 3.12
CA LEU A 234 -10.24 22.78 3.61
C LEU A 234 -10.11 22.72 5.14
N THR A 235 -10.39 23.82 5.86
CA THR A 235 -10.31 23.88 7.32
C THR A 235 -11.67 24.06 7.98
N GLY A 236 -12.13 23.02 8.69
CA GLY A 236 -13.36 23.04 9.49
C GLY A 236 -13.06 23.40 10.94
N VAL A 237 -13.81 24.34 11.52
CA VAL A 237 -13.61 24.83 12.89
C VAL A 237 -14.81 24.54 13.76
N VAL A 238 -14.58 23.82 14.86
CA VAL A 238 -15.52 23.61 15.96
C VAL A 238 -15.03 24.39 17.17
N ALA A 239 -15.70 25.48 17.51
CA ALA A 239 -15.37 26.32 18.66
C ALA A 239 -16.32 26.03 19.83
N VAL A 240 -15.74 25.90 21.02
CA VAL A 240 -16.43 25.83 22.31
C VAL A 240 -16.13 27.12 23.07
N ALA A 241 -17.15 27.72 23.67
CA ALA A 241 -16.97 28.92 24.48
C ALA A 241 -16.20 28.60 25.76
N SER A 242 -15.18 29.39 26.06
CA SER A 242 -14.48 29.36 27.34
C SER A 242 -15.43 29.81 28.46
N ASP A 243 -15.52 29.03 29.53
CA ASP A 243 -16.21 29.41 30.77
C ASP A 243 -15.24 29.91 31.87
N GLY A 244 -13.94 29.94 31.55
CA GLY A 244 -12.87 30.33 32.48
C GLY A 244 -12.40 29.21 33.42
N GLY A 245 -12.99 28.02 33.32
CA GLY A 245 -12.59 26.82 34.06
C GLY A 245 -11.96 25.74 33.17
N TRP A 246 -11.65 24.61 33.79
CA TRP A 246 -11.26 23.40 33.07
C TRP A 246 -12.47 22.84 32.31
N GLN A 247 -12.31 22.65 31.01
CA GLN A 247 -13.32 22.13 30.11
C GLN A 247 -12.77 20.95 29.33
N ARG A 248 -13.65 20.00 28.97
CA ARG A 248 -13.27 18.89 28.10
C ARG A 248 -13.69 19.18 26.66
N LEU A 249 -12.72 19.26 25.75
CA LEU A 249 -12.99 19.26 24.32
C LEU A 249 -13.19 17.83 23.85
N THR A 250 -14.34 17.55 23.23
CA THR A 250 -14.62 16.26 22.59
C THR A 250 -14.61 16.43 21.07
N MET A 251 -13.80 15.62 20.41
CA MET A 251 -13.57 15.68 18.97
C MET A 251 -14.15 14.43 18.33
N ARG A 252 -14.98 14.60 17.30
CA ARG A 252 -15.65 13.50 16.58
C ARG A 252 -15.32 13.61 15.09
N PRO A 253 -14.10 13.24 14.67
CA PRO A 253 -13.58 13.59 13.35
C PRO A 253 -14.49 13.17 12.21
N VAL A 254 -15.06 11.96 12.27
CA VAL A 254 -15.98 11.47 11.24
C VAL A 254 -17.25 12.32 11.13
N ASP A 255 -17.89 12.64 12.25
CA ASP A 255 -19.11 13.45 12.28
C ASP A 255 -18.82 14.88 11.80
N ASP A 256 -17.68 15.42 12.21
CA ASP A 256 -17.26 16.76 11.85
C ASP A 256 -16.88 16.88 10.37
N ILE A 257 -16.19 15.88 9.79
CA ILE A 257 -15.91 15.82 8.35
C ILE A 257 -17.21 15.76 7.56
N ARG A 258 -18.19 14.93 7.95
CA ARG A 258 -19.49 14.87 7.27
C ARG A 258 -20.25 16.19 7.34
N ALA A 259 -20.16 16.89 8.47
CA ALA A 259 -20.85 18.16 8.66
C ALA A 259 -20.24 19.29 7.81
N PHE A 260 -18.91 19.36 7.70
CA PHE A 260 -18.23 20.40 6.92
C PHE A 260 -18.17 20.09 5.43
N TRP A 261 -17.97 18.82 5.07
CA TRP A 261 -17.74 18.37 3.71
C TRP A 261 -18.59 17.12 3.40
N PRO A 262 -19.91 17.28 3.24
CA PRO A 262 -20.84 16.16 3.08
C PRO A 262 -20.64 15.33 1.80
N ASP A 263 -19.87 15.85 0.84
CA ASP A 263 -19.51 15.14 -0.39
C ASP A 263 -18.25 14.26 -0.23
N LEU A 264 -17.57 14.31 0.92
CA LEU A 264 -16.47 13.41 1.25
C LEU A 264 -16.99 12.12 1.90
N VAL A 265 -16.30 11.02 1.60
CA VAL A 265 -16.39 9.81 2.43
C VAL A 265 -15.53 10.04 3.66
N ALA A 266 -16.15 10.35 4.79
CA ALA A 266 -15.43 10.79 5.99
C ALA A 266 -14.46 9.72 6.52
N GLU A 267 -14.83 8.45 6.42
CA GLU A 267 -14.02 7.30 6.80
C GLU A 267 -12.78 7.13 5.91
N ASP A 268 -12.71 7.77 4.74
CA ASP A 268 -11.50 7.84 3.92
C ASP A 268 -10.54 8.95 4.40
N SER A 269 -10.34 9.05 5.71
CA SER A 269 -9.49 10.06 6.36
C SER A 269 -8.62 9.42 7.43
N GLY A 270 -7.33 9.74 7.41
CA GLY A 270 -6.38 9.36 8.45
C GLY A 270 -6.29 10.42 9.54
N LEU A 271 -5.82 10.02 10.72
CA LEU A 271 -5.30 10.89 11.76
C LEU A 271 -3.81 11.12 11.47
N ALA A 272 -3.47 12.12 10.66
CA ALA A 272 -2.09 12.35 10.23
C ALA A 272 -1.23 12.91 11.37
N ARG A 273 -1.76 13.94 12.03
CA ARG A 273 -1.06 14.71 13.05
C ARG A 273 -2.03 15.38 13.99
N LEU A 274 -1.68 15.42 15.27
CA LEU A 274 -2.33 16.23 16.29
C LEU A 274 -1.40 17.37 16.69
N ARG A 275 -1.92 18.59 16.73
CA ARG A 275 -1.21 19.77 17.23
C ARG A 275 -2.01 20.45 18.33
N PHE A 276 -1.31 21.02 19.29
CA PHE A 276 -1.85 21.69 20.47
C PHE A 276 -1.18 23.05 20.60
N GLY A 277 -1.93 24.12 20.73
CA GLY A 277 -1.32 25.43 20.84
C GLY A 277 -2.30 26.56 20.97
N VAL A 278 -1.83 27.74 20.58
CA VAL A 278 -2.63 28.96 20.63
C VAL A 278 -2.62 29.66 19.29
N ARG A 279 -3.66 30.47 19.07
CA ARG A 279 -3.68 31.47 18.01
C ARG A 279 -4.10 32.82 18.58
N ALA A 280 -3.47 33.88 18.09
CA ALA A 280 -3.76 35.24 18.52
C ALA A 280 -3.67 36.23 17.36
N ARG A 281 -4.31 37.39 17.51
CA ARG A 281 -4.26 38.50 16.55
C ARG A 281 -4.40 39.85 17.24
N ASN A 282 -4.24 40.93 16.48
CA ASN A 282 -4.43 42.32 16.94
C ASN A 282 -3.59 42.64 18.20
N GLY A 283 -2.36 42.12 18.26
CA GLY A 283 -1.47 42.28 19.41
C GLY A 283 -1.90 41.55 20.70
N ALA A 284 -2.96 40.75 20.67
CA ALA A 284 -3.40 39.97 21.82
C ALA A 284 -2.39 38.86 22.16
N THR A 285 -2.33 38.50 23.43
CA THR A 285 -1.59 37.31 23.91
C THR A 285 -2.58 36.21 24.27
N ALA A 286 -2.44 35.05 23.66
CA ALA A 286 -3.18 33.86 24.02
C ALA A 286 -2.34 32.97 24.95
N THR A 287 -2.96 32.49 26.03
CA THR A 287 -2.34 31.56 26.99
C THR A 287 -3.37 30.53 27.43
N GLY A 288 -2.95 29.28 27.52
CA GLY A 288 -3.72 28.26 28.21
C GLY A 288 -3.01 26.92 28.26
N VAL A 289 -3.75 25.92 28.70
CA VAL A 289 -3.19 24.64 29.15
C VAL A 289 -3.97 23.48 28.54
N PHE A 290 -3.24 22.45 28.12
CA PHE A 290 -3.75 21.15 27.66
C PHE A 290 -3.31 20.06 28.63
N ASP A 291 -4.23 19.16 28.94
CA ASP A 291 -3.98 18.03 29.81
C ASP A 291 -4.82 16.82 29.36
N HIS A 292 -4.30 15.62 29.59
CA HIS A 292 -4.96 14.34 29.38
C HIS A 292 -5.73 14.21 28.05
N LEU A 293 -4.98 14.14 26.95
CA LEU A 293 -5.52 13.63 25.69
C LEU A 293 -5.89 12.16 25.90
N ARG A 294 -7.11 11.78 25.53
CA ARG A 294 -7.59 10.40 25.43
C ARG A 294 -7.97 10.11 24.00
N ILE A 295 -7.62 8.91 23.54
CA ILE A 295 -7.87 8.39 22.19
C ILE A 295 -8.68 7.11 22.34
N ASP A 296 -10.01 7.23 22.21
CA ASP A 296 -10.93 6.10 22.33
C ASP A 296 -11.18 5.47 20.95
N ARG A 297 -10.90 4.16 20.85
CA ARG A 297 -11.17 3.31 19.69
C ARG A 297 -12.11 2.19 20.12
N THR A 298 -13.34 2.23 19.60
CA THR A 298 -14.48 1.51 20.18
C THR A 298 -14.68 0.06 19.69
N ARG A 299 -13.80 -0.48 18.84
CA ARG A 299 -14.11 -1.66 18.01
C ARG A 299 -13.06 -2.76 18.06
N ASP A 300 -13.45 -3.97 17.63
CA ASP A 300 -12.59 -5.16 17.53
C ASP A 300 -11.38 -4.89 16.59
N PRO A 301 -10.16 -4.76 17.15
CA PRO A 301 -8.99 -4.31 16.40
C PRO A 301 -8.60 -5.27 15.28
N LEU A 302 -8.91 -6.57 15.39
CA LEU A 302 -8.45 -7.60 14.46
C LEU A 302 -9.31 -7.71 13.18
N ARG A 303 -10.55 -7.22 13.21
CA ARG A 303 -11.50 -7.43 12.10
C ARG A 303 -12.16 -6.17 11.60
N TRP A 304 -12.08 -5.09 12.36
CA TRP A 304 -12.79 -3.86 12.02
C TRP A 304 -12.15 -3.14 10.84
N HIS A 305 -10.83 -3.02 10.81
CA HIS A 305 -10.11 -2.28 9.77
C HIS A 305 -10.27 -2.93 8.39
N VAL A 306 -10.17 -4.26 8.26
CA VAL A 306 -10.41 -4.94 6.96
C VAL A 306 -11.84 -4.71 6.48
N ARG A 307 -12.83 -4.80 7.39
CA ARG A 307 -14.24 -4.55 7.05
C ARG A 307 -14.44 -3.11 6.58
N THR A 308 -13.90 -2.14 7.32
CA THR A 308 -14.01 -0.71 6.97
C THR A 308 -13.36 -0.41 5.62
N GLN A 309 -12.16 -0.94 5.37
CA GLN A 309 -11.50 -0.76 4.08
C GLN A 309 -12.30 -1.41 2.95
N ARG A 310 -12.87 -2.62 3.13
CA ARG A 310 -13.80 -3.23 2.16
C ARG A 310 -15.01 -2.34 1.89
N ASP A 311 -15.57 -1.71 2.91
CA ASP A 311 -16.74 -0.85 2.80
C ASP A 311 -16.40 0.42 2.01
N LEU A 312 -15.25 1.03 2.29
CA LEU A 312 -14.71 2.15 1.53
C LEU A 312 -14.45 1.79 0.06
N MET A 313 -13.83 0.64 -0.22
CA MET A 313 -13.62 0.15 -1.58
C MET A 313 -14.95 0.06 -2.35
N ARG A 314 -16.02 -0.45 -1.71
CA ARG A 314 -17.35 -0.56 -2.33
C ARG A 314 -17.94 0.82 -2.64
N GLN A 315 -17.81 1.78 -1.73
CA GLN A 315 -18.28 3.15 -1.96
C GLN A 315 -17.51 3.83 -3.11
N LEU A 316 -16.17 3.76 -3.07
CA LEU A 316 -15.29 4.40 -4.04
C LEU A 316 -15.33 3.76 -5.43
N ARG A 317 -15.70 2.47 -5.55
CA ARG A 317 -15.84 1.77 -6.83
C ARG A 317 -16.77 2.49 -7.81
N SER A 318 -17.86 3.07 -7.30
CA SER A 318 -18.82 3.82 -8.14
C SER A 318 -18.18 5.06 -8.79
N ARG A 319 -17.22 5.67 -8.10
CA ARG A 319 -16.52 6.89 -8.53
C ARG A 319 -15.32 6.58 -9.43
N TYR A 320 -14.68 5.43 -9.23
CA TYR A 320 -13.49 4.98 -9.96
C TYR A 320 -13.73 3.62 -10.64
N PRO A 321 -14.73 3.50 -11.54
CA PRO A 321 -15.12 2.20 -12.11
C PRO A 321 -14.04 1.58 -13.01
N GLY A 322 -13.09 2.39 -13.51
CA GLY A 322 -11.97 1.94 -14.33
C GLY A 322 -10.88 1.21 -13.55
N VAL A 323 -10.79 1.42 -12.23
CA VAL A 323 -9.73 0.89 -11.36
C VAL A 323 -10.28 -0.19 -10.46
N THR A 324 -9.72 -1.39 -10.57
CA THR A 324 -10.04 -2.50 -9.65
C THR A 324 -9.27 -2.32 -8.36
N GLN A 325 -9.96 -2.44 -7.23
CA GLN A 325 -9.38 -2.33 -5.90
C GLN A 325 -9.31 -3.71 -5.27
N LEU A 326 -8.16 -4.09 -4.73
CA LEU A 326 -7.94 -5.36 -4.04
C LEU A 326 -7.29 -5.11 -2.68
N LEU A 327 -7.63 -5.96 -1.70
CA LEU A 327 -7.06 -5.88 -0.36
C LEU A 327 -5.75 -6.65 -0.27
N SER A 328 -4.85 -6.10 0.52
CA SER A 328 -3.57 -6.67 0.92
C SER A 328 -3.16 -5.98 2.23
N ALA A 329 -1.95 -6.26 2.70
CA ALA A 329 -1.26 -5.49 3.72
C ALA A 329 0.23 -5.58 3.47
N GLU A 330 0.94 -4.59 4.00
CA GLU A 330 2.36 -4.73 4.27
C GLU A 330 2.54 -5.20 5.71
N VAL A 331 3.06 -6.41 5.89
CA VAL A 331 3.51 -6.88 7.20
C VAL A 331 4.80 -6.15 7.55
N SER A 332 4.74 -5.26 8.55
CA SER A 332 5.84 -4.29 8.74
C SER A 332 6.73 -4.58 9.94
N MET A 333 6.27 -5.34 10.93
CA MET A 333 6.97 -5.50 12.21
C MET A 333 7.79 -6.79 12.30
N VAL A 334 8.04 -7.39 11.14
CA VAL A 334 8.96 -8.51 10.96
C VAL A 334 10.07 -8.04 10.01
N ARG A 335 9.91 -8.28 8.71
CA ARG A 335 10.50 -7.49 7.63
C ARG A 335 9.35 -7.00 6.77
N HIS A 336 9.53 -5.86 6.12
CA HIS A 336 8.54 -5.30 5.22
C HIS A 336 8.22 -6.28 4.08
N MET A 337 6.99 -6.80 4.07
CA MET A 337 6.52 -7.75 3.07
C MET A 337 5.05 -7.57 2.73
N ASN A 338 4.74 -7.44 1.45
CA ASN A 338 3.35 -7.40 0.98
C ASN A 338 2.77 -8.81 0.81
N VAL A 339 1.48 -8.97 1.11
CA VAL A 339 0.79 -10.26 1.04
C VAL A 339 -0.42 -10.22 0.13
N PHE A 340 -0.47 -11.08 -0.88
CA PHE A 340 -1.53 -11.09 -1.89
C PHE A 340 -2.36 -12.37 -1.78
N MET A 341 -3.65 -12.23 -1.48
CA MET A 341 -4.55 -13.36 -1.28
C MET A 341 -6.00 -13.00 -1.64
N GLU A 342 -6.81 -14.01 -2.03
CA GLU A 342 -8.22 -13.81 -2.35
C GLU A 342 -9.03 -13.46 -1.09
N ASP A 343 -8.89 -14.28 -0.04
CA ASP A 343 -9.63 -14.15 1.22
C ASP A 343 -8.79 -13.45 2.29
N PHE A 344 -8.53 -12.16 2.08
CA PHE A 344 -7.59 -11.39 2.91
C PHE A 344 -7.85 -11.40 4.43
N GLU A 345 -6.77 -11.69 5.17
CA GLU A 345 -6.64 -11.59 6.62
C GLU A 345 -5.26 -11.05 7.04
N LEU A 346 -5.20 -10.41 8.21
CA LEU A 346 -3.97 -9.87 8.76
C LEU A 346 -3.14 -10.90 9.52
N TYR A 347 -1.84 -10.62 9.61
CA TYR A 347 -0.90 -11.37 10.42
C TYR A 347 -1.18 -11.14 11.92
N PRO A 348 -1.34 -12.20 12.72
CA PRO A 348 -1.70 -12.05 14.12
C PRO A 348 -0.48 -11.74 14.99
N TYR A 349 -0.33 -10.48 15.41
CA TYR A 349 0.71 -10.10 16.37
C TYR A 349 0.39 -10.57 17.81
N PRO A 350 1.36 -11.15 18.57
CA PRO A 350 1.11 -11.66 19.91
C PRO A 350 0.71 -10.54 20.90
N PRO A 351 -0.44 -10.62 21.60
CA PRO A 351 -1.01 -9.55 22.45
C PRO A 351 -0.06 -9.15 23.58
N ARG A 352 0.78 -8.14 23.34
CA ARG A 352 1.76 -7.63 24.32
C ARG A 352 1.31 -6.36 25.04
N GLY A 353 0.16 -5.80 24.68
CA GLY A 353 -0.34 -4.53 25.23
C GLY A 353 0.57 -3.32 24.94
N LYS A 354 1.48 -3.47 23.99
CA LYS A 354 2.43 -2.45 23.51
C LYS A 354 2.61 -2.62 22.03
N ALA A 355 2.97 -1.54 21.34
CA ALA A 355 3.26 -1.62 19.92
C ALA A 355 4.35 -2.68 19.65
N PRO A 356 4.22 -3.45 18.56
CA PRO A 356 5.22 -4.45 18.21
C PRO A 356 6.59 -3.78 17.99
N VAL A 357 7.64 -4.48 18.39
CA VAL A 357 9.03 -4.12 18.06
C VAL A 357 9.42 -4.91 16.83
N LEU A 358 10.03 -4.24 15.87
CA LEU A 358 10.50 -4.84 14.63
C LEU A 358 11.42 -6.04 14.89
N ASP A 359 10.99 -7.23 14.49
CA ASP A 359 11.79 -8.45 14.52
C ASP A 359 12.31 -8.78 13.12
N ASN A 360 13.45 -8.18 12.77
CA ASN A 360 14.12 -8.36 11.47
C ASN A 360 14.82 -9.72 11.31
N SER A 361 14.68 -10.65 12.26
CA SER A 361 15.31 -11.96 12.17
C SER A 361 14.82 -12.75 10.94
N VAL A 362 15.71 -13.59 10.40
CA VAL A 362 15.35 -14.47 9.27
C VAL A 362 14.26 -15.44 9.72
N GLU A 363 14.36 -15.95 10.95
CA GLU A 363 13.43 -16.92 11.52
C GLU A 363 12.01 -16.37 11.63
N ALA A 364 11.86 -15.13 12.09
CA ALA A 364 10.54 -14.49 12.18
C ALA A 364 9.95 -14.22 10.79
N ALA A 365 10.78 -13.74 9.85
CA ALA A 365 10.35 -13.49 8.48
C ALA A 365 9.89 -14.79 7.78
N GLU A 366 10.64 -15.87 7.89
CA GLU A 366 10.27 -17.17 7.33
C GLU A 366 9.01 -17.77 8.01
N ALA A 367 8.85 -17.57 9.32
CA ALA A 367 7.65 -18.00 10.03
C ALA A 367 6.39 -17.27 9.53
N MET A 368 6.52 -15.96 9.28
CA MET A 368 5.46 -15.16 8.69
C MET A 368 5.13 -15.62 7.25
N VAL A 369 6.14 -15.82 6.41
CA VAL A 369 5.96 -16.33 5.04
C VAL A 369 5.23 -17.67 5.05
N ARG A 370 5.66 -18.63 5.88
CA ARG A 370 4.99 -19.94 6.03
C ARG A 370 3.54 -19.79 6.44
N TRP A 371 3.25 -18.92 7.41
CA TRP A 371 1.88 -18.70 7.87
C TRP A 371 0.95 -18.26 6.73
N TYR A 372 1.40 -17.34 5.88
CA TYR A 372 0.64 -16.87 4.72
C TYR A 372 0.55 -17.91 3.59
N HIS A 373 1.62 -18.68 3.36
CA HIS A 373 1.60 -19.79 2.39
C HIS A 373 0.58 -20.87 2.75
N GLU A 374 0.43 -21.20 4.03
CA GLU A 374 -0.60 -22.15 4.51
C GLU A 374 -2.04 -21.69 4.20
N ARG A 375 -2.22 -20.39 3.89
CA ARG A 375 -3.49 -19.75 3.52
C ARG A 375 -3.60 -19.45 2.03
N GLY A 376 -2.65 -19.93 1.22
CA GLY A 376 -2.66 -19.75 -0.23
C GLY A 376 -2.31 -18.33 -0.70
N ALA A 377 -1.69 -17.53 0.15
CA ALA A 377 -1.20 -16.20 -0.23
C ALA A 377 0.13 -16.28 -0.98
N LEU A 378 0.43 -15.25 -1.76
CA LEU A 378 1.79 -14.95 -2.20
C LEU A 378 2.41 -13.88 -1.31
N VAL A 379 3.71 -13.99 -1.05
CA VAL A 379 4.45 -13.01 -0.24
C VAL A 379 5.52 -12.34 -1.08
N GLN A 380 5.57 -11.00 -1.02
CA GLN A 380 6.57 -10.18 -1.67
C GLN A 380 7.56 -9.65 -0.65
N TYR A 381 8.86 -9.82 -0.91
CA TYR A 381 9.89 -9.15 -0.15
C TYR A 381 10.03 -7.71 -0.63
N ASN A 382 9.55 -6.76 0.17
CA ASN A 382 9.54 -5.35 -0.18
C ASN A 382 10.93 -4.75 -0.05
N HIS A 383 11.29 -3.88 -1.01
CA HIS A 383 12.52 -3.10 -1.07
C HIS A 383 13.72 -3.72 -0.31
N PRO A 384 14.14 -4.96 -0.65
CA PRO A 384 15.08 -5.69 0.19
C PRO A 384 16.44 -4.99 0.24
N PRO A 385 17.19 -5.17 1.34
CA PRO A 385 18.58 -4.73 1.39
C PRO A 385 19.41 -5.46 0.32
N ILE A 386 20.51 -4.81 -0.12
CA ILE A 386 21.49 -5.44 -1.01
C ILE A 386 22.35 -6.40 -0.18
N ASN A 387 21.92 -7.66 -0.13
CA ASN A 387 22.57 -8.74 0.58
C ASN A 387 22.35 -10.08 -0.18
N PRO A 388 23.08 -10.31 -1.28
CA PRO A 388 22.94 -11.54 -2.06
C PRO A 388 23.30 -12.81 -1.27
N GLY A 389 24.16 -12.70 -0.24
CA GLY A 389 24.51 -13.82 0.63
C GLY A 389 23.33 -14.32 1.45
N GLU A 390 22.62 -13.40 2.13
CA GLU A 390 21.41 -13.75 2.87
C GLU A 390 20.29 -14.20 1.92
N LEU A 391 20.12 -13.54 0.76
CA LEU A 391 19.14 -13.95 -0.23
C LEU A 391 19.34 -15.41 -0.66
N VAL A 392 20.58 -15.83 -0.90
CA VAL A 392 20.88 -17.23 -1.28
C VAL A 392 20.68 -18.16 -0.08
N ALA A 393 21.25 -17.82 1.08
CA ALA A 393 21.22 -18.68 2.26
C ALA A 393 19.80 -18.95 2.78
N SER A 394 18.95 -17.92 2.80
CA SER A 394 17.54 -18.02 3.22
C SER A 394 16.58 -18.43 2.09
N ARG A 395 17.09 -18.61 0.86
CA ARG A 395 16.27 -18.76 -0.36
C ARG A 395 15.21 -17.64 -0.47
N ALA A 396 15.64 -16.40 -0.28
CA ALA A 396 14.81 -15.20 -0.22
C ALA A 396 13.70 -15.27 0.84
N LEU A 397 14.01 -15.85 2.00
CA LEU A 397 13.09 -16.02 3.14
C LEU A 397 11.86 -16.90 2.79
N GLY A 398 11.89 -17.59 1.65
CA GLY A 398 10.74 -18.28 1.08
C GLY A 398 9.73 -17.40 0.33
N ALA A 399 10.00 -16.10 0.13
CA ALA A 399 9.09 -15.22 -0.60
C ALA A 399 8.89 -15.65 -2.06
N ASP A 400 7.77 -15.23 -2.67
CA ASP A 400 7.40 -15.54 -4.05
C ASP A 400 7.75 -14.40 -5.01
N LEU A 401 7.73 -13.16 -4.51
CA LEU A 401 8.00 -11.94 -5.25
C LEU A 401 9.09 -11.11 -4.56
N ILE A 402 9.69 -10.21 -5.33
CA ILE A 402 10.73 -9.30 -4.86
C ILE A 402 10.62 -7.96 -5.57
N GLU A 403 10.62 -6.88 -4.79
CA GLU A 403 10.64 -5.53 -5.36
C GLU A 403 12.04 -5.17 -5.83
N ILE A 404 12.15 -4.81 -7.11
CA ILE A 404 13.41 -4.42 -7.74
C ILE A 404 13.43 -2.92 -8.01
N ALA A 405 12.45 -2.44 -8.77
CA ALA A 405 12.38 -1.05 -9.18
C ALA A 405 11.64 -0.21 -8.13
N ASN A 406 12.27 0.86 -7.64
CA ASN A 406 11.66 1.80 -6.71
C ASN A 406 11.47 3.19 -7.30
N ALA A 407 10.35 3.82 -6.97
CA ALA A 407 9.98 5.09 -7.57
C ALA A 407 10.80 6.29 -7.09
N ASP A 408 11.36 6.20 -5.87
CA ASP A 408 12.11 7.26 -5.20
C ASP A 408 13.63 6.99 -5.09
N GLY A 409 14.12 5.83 -5.55
CA GLY A 409 15.55 5.47 -5.49
C GLY A 409 16.33 5.90 -6.73
N ASP A 410 17.66 5.89 -6.68
CA ASP A 410 18.46 6.14 -7.88
C ASP A 410 18.57 4.88 -8.77
N PHE A 411 19.02 5.05 -10.02
CA PHE A 411 19.25 3.92 -10.92
C PHE A 411 20.33 2.95 -10.41
N THR A 412 21.24 3.40 -9.55
CA THR A 412 22.28 2.55 -8.94
C THR A 412 21.63 1.45 -8.10
N LEU A 413 20.73 1.82 -7.18
CA LEU A 413 20.02 0.87 -6.34
C LEU A 413 19.17 -0.11 -7.16
N ILE A 414 18.52 0.37 -8.22
CA ILE A 414 17.77 -0.51 -9.14
C ILE A 414 18.72 -1.53 -9.80
N HIS A 415 19.89 -1.10 -10.27
CA HIS A 415 20.88 -2.01 -10.83
C HIS A 415 21.42 -3.02 -9.81
N ASP A 416 21.72 -2.59 -8.58
CA ASP A 416 22.19 -3.49 -7.51
C ASP A 416 21.12 -4.55 -7.17
N ARG A 417 19.84 -4.17 -7.18
CA ARG A 417 18.73 -5.13 -6.99
C ARG A 417 18.56 -6.06 -8.18
N ILE A 418 18.78 -5.60 -9.41
CA ILE A 418 18.81 -6.47 -10.60
C ILE A 418 19.93 -7.50 -10.48
N ASP A 419 21.13 -7.11 -10.04
CA ASP A 419 22.24 -8.03 -9.82
C ASP A 419 21.90 -9.03 -8.70
N GLN A 420 21.29 -8.59 -7.60
CA GLN A 420 20.78 -9.47 -6.56
C GLN A 420 19.71 -10.45 -7.09
N TYR A 421 18.84 -10.00 -7.98
CA TYR A 421 17.84 -10.86 -8.63
C TYR A 421 18.49 -11.90 -9.56
N ASP A 422 19.54 -11.51 -10.30
CA ASP A 422 20.33 -12.43 -11.11
C ASP A 422 21.07 -13.48 -10.26
N VAL A 423 21.51 -13.12 -9.06
CA VAL A 423 22.02 -14.08 -8.07
C VAL A 423 20.94 -15.08 -7.64
N ALA A 424 19.71 -14.62 -7.38
CA ALA A 424 18.59 -15.51 -7.07
C ALA A 424 18.32 -16.48 -8.23
N ALA A 425 18.25 -15.96 -9.46
CA ALA A 425 18.01 -16.73 -10.67
C ALA A 425 19.11 -17.77 -10.91
N ARG A 426 20.38 -17.42 -10.67
CA ARG A 426 21.53 -18.34 -10.74
C ARG A 426 21.43 -19.51 -9.77
N ASN A 427 20.84 -19.27 -8.60
CA ASN A 427 20.68 -20.26 -7.53
C ASN A 427 19.34 -20.99 -7.54
N ALA A 428 18.57 -20.88 -8.64
CA ALA A 428 17.24 -21.47 -8.78
C ALA A 428 16.30 -21.07 -7.61
N ILE A 429 16.36 -19.81 -7.21
CA ILE A 429 15.39 -19.16 -6.31
C ILE A 429 14.42 -18.41 -7.21
N PHE A 430 13.24 -18.98 -7.41
CA PHE A 430 12.30 -18.54 -8.43
C PHE A 430 11.38 -17.43 -7.93
N LEU A 431 11.84 -16.19 -8.05
CA LEU A 431 11.10 -14.99 -7.65
C LEU A 431 10.45 -14.29 -8.84
N THR A 432 9.30 -13.66 -8.60
CA THR A 432 8.70 -12.69 -9.53
C THR A 432 9.20 -11.29 -9.19
N ALA A 433 9.98 -10.69 -10.08
CA ALA A 433 10.43 -9.32 -9.95
C ALA A 433 9.25 -8.36 -10.20
N THR A 434 9.07 -7.41 -9.29
CA THR A 434 8.04 -6.36 -9.33
C THR A 434 8.65 -4.97 -9.14
N SER A 435 7.81 -3.95 -9.25
CA SER A 435 8.12 -2.56 -8.95
C SER A 435 7.28 -2.07 -7.78
N GLN A 436 7.79 -1.08 -7.05
CA GLN A 436 7.07 -0.40 -5.97
C GLN A 436 6.80 1.06 -6.34
N VAL A 437 5.60 1.51 -6.01
CA VAL A 437 5.30 2.95 -5.96
C VAL A 437 5.52 3.46 -4.54
N ASP A 438 5.11 2.65 -3.55
CA ASP A 438 5.37 2.86 -2.12
C ASP A 438 5.00 4.29 -1.69
N ASP A 439 3.84 4.72 -2.21
CA ASP A 439 3.39 6.09 -2.04
C ASP A 439 2.45 6.18 -0.84
N HIS A 440 2.78 7.12 0.05
CA HIS A 440 2.00 7.45 1.24
C HIS A 440 1.26 8.79 1.10
N ALA A 441 1.45 9.52 -0.01
CA ALA A 441 0.98 10.90 -0.16
C ALA A 441 -0.28 11.04 -1.03
N GLY A 442 -0.56 10.10 -1.92
CA GLY A 442 -1.71 10.12 -2.82
C GLY A 442 -1.60 11.18 -3.90
N ARG A 443 -0.38 11.65 -4.22
CA ARG A 443 -0.19 12.79 -5.12
C ARG A 443 1.11 12.72 -5.91
N ASN A 444 1.05 13.31 -7.10
CA ASN A 444 2.19 13.56 -7.98
C ASN A 444 3.02 12.31 -8.31
N TRP A 445 2.38 11.18 -8.61
CA TRP A 445 3.11 9.97 -9.01
C TRP A 445 4.02 10.24 -10.22
N GLN A 446 3.54 11.01 -11.20
CA GLN A 446 4.32 11.41 -12.39
C GLN A 446 5.55 12.27 -12.08
N GLY A 447 5.59 12.89 -10.90
CA GLY A 447 6.76 13.63 -10.41
C GLY A 447 7.84 12.75 -9.79
N LYS A 448 7.54 11.47 -9.51
CA LYS A 448 8.56 10.51 -9.04
C LYS A 448 9.59 10.27 -10.15
N SER A 449 10.86 10.22 -9.76
CA SER A 449 11.98 10.17 -10.71
C SER A 449 11.99 8.87 -11.51
N HIS A 450 11.56 7.76 -10.91
CA HIS A 450 11.60 6.42 -11.50
C HIS A 450 10.26 5.70 -11.37
N LEU A 451 9.17 6.32 -11.81
CA LEU A 451 7.84 5.71 -11.73
C LEU A 451 7.73 4.45 -12.61
N TYR A 452 7.99 3.29 -12.02
CA TYR A 452 7.78 1.98 -12.61
C TYR A 452 6.47 1.37 -12.14
N THR A 453 5.83 0.61 -13.02
CA THR A 453 4.59 -0.11 -12.74
C THR A 453 4.75 -1.55 -13.17
N THR A 454 4.21 -2.45 -12.36
CA THR A 454 4.17 -3.88 -12.68
C THR A 454 2.94 -4.15 -13.53
N ALA A 455 3.10 -4.91 -14.60
CA ALA A 455 2.00 -5.47 -15.35
C ALA A 455 2.13 -6.99 -15.42
N VAL A 456 1.00 -7.66 -15.52
CA VAL A 456 0.90 -9.11 -15.68
C VAL A 456 0.10 -9.47 -16.91
N TRP A 457 0.35 -10.66 -17.44
CA TRP A 457 -0.57 -11.31 -18.36
C TRP A 457 -1.58 -12.15 -17.58
N ALA A 458 -2.82 -11.67 -17.50
CA ALA A 458 -3.88 -12.32 -16.72
C ALA A 458 -5.20 -12.39 -17.50
N GLU A 459 -6.05 -13.38 -17.19
CA GLU A 459 -7.35 -13.54 -17.84
C GLU A 459 -8.33 -12.40 -17.47
N SER A 460 -8.29 -11.94 -16.23
CA SER A 460 -9.14 -10.86 -15.72
C SER A 460 -8.39 -9.93 -14.77
N ARG A 461 -9.12 -8.99 -14.15
CA ARG A 461 -8.63 -8.13 -13.06
C ARG A 461 -8.98 -8.71 -11.67
N ASP A 462 -9.55 -9.90 -11.61
CA ASP A 462 -9.94 -10.53 -10.35
C ASP A 462 -8.70 -11.05 -9.61
N ALA A 463 -8.71 -10.96 -8.27
CA ALA A 463 -7.57 -11.32 -7.43
C ALA A 463 -6.99 -12.69 -7.77
N ARG A 464 -7.83 -13.70 -7.99
CA ARG A 464 -7.43 -15.06 -8.36
C ARG A 464 -6.52 -15.10 -9.59
N ASP A 465 -6.92 -14.46 -10.67
CA ASP A 465 -6.20 -14.52 -11.95
C ASP A 465 -4.90 -13.73 -11.88
N LEU A 466 -4.90 -12.60 -11.15
CA LEU A 466 -3.70 -11.80 -10.92
C LEU A 466 -2.69 -12.54 -10.04
N ILE A 467 -3.14 -13.15 -8.95
CA ILE A 467 -2.31 -13.99 -8.07
C ILE A 467 -1.76 -15.18 -8.89
N ALA A 468 -2.58 -15.84 -9.70
CA ALA A 468 -2.13 -16.93 -10.55
C ALA A 468 -1.03 -16.47 -11.53
N ALA A 469 -1.17 -15.29 -12.15
CA ALA A 469 -0.17 -14.70 -13.05
C ALA A 469 1.12 -14.27 -12.33
N LEU A 470 1.02 -13.76 -11.10
CA LEU A 470 2.16 -13.39 -10.26
C LEU A 470 2.93 -14.62 -9.75
N ALA A 471 2.25 -15.66 -9.28
CA ALA A 471 2.86 -16.94 -8.87
C ALA A 471 3.61 -17.62 -10.02
N ALA A 472 3.05 -17.43 -11.21
CA ALA A 472 3.59 -17.82 -12.49
C ALA A 472 4.83 -17.00 -12.90
N GLY A 473 5.01 -15.79 -12.39
CA GLY A 473 6.02 -14.84 -12.89
C GLY A 473 5.75 -14.33 -14.30
N GLN A 474 4.48 -14.35 -14.74
CA GLN A 474 4.05 -13.76 -16.00
C GLN A 474 3.91 -12.23 -15.88
N ALA A 475 4.94 -11.61 -15.31
CA ALA A 475 4.99 -10.20 -14.99
C ALA A 475 6.19 -9.52 -15.66
N TRP A 476 6.03 -8.23 -15.93
CA TRP A 476 7.11 -7.31 -16.25
C TRP A 476 6.84 -6.00 -15.55
N TRP A 477 7.85 -5.15 -15.42
CA TRP A 477 7.64 -3.77 -15.02
C TRP A 477 8.19 -2.82 -16.08
N TYR A 478 7.57 -1.65 -16.17
CA TYR A 478 7.86 -0.66 -17.19
C TYR A 478 7.79 0.76 -16.62
N HIS A 479 8.58 1.65 -17.19
CA HIS A 479 8.63 3.06 -16.80
C HIS A 479 7.39 3.76 -17.36
N GLN A 480 6.50 4.22 -16.48
CA GLN A 480 5.19 4.75 -16.89
C GLN A 480 5.28 5.99 -17.79
N ARG A 481 6.26 6.87 -17.56
CA ARG A 481 6.45 8.07 -18.37
C ARG A 481 7.18 7.82 -19.69
N LEU A 482 8.25 7.02 -19.67
CA LEU A 482 9.15 6.86 -20.82
C LEU A 482 8.72 5.72 -21.76
N TRP A 483 7.94 4.76 -21.25
CA TRP A 483 7.46 3.62 -22.03
C TRP A 483 6.04 3.18 -21.58
N PRO A 484 5.04 4.10 -21.59
CA PRO A 484 3.72 3.92 -20.96
C PRO A 484 2.93 2.70 -21.43
N THR A 485 3.11 2.28 -22.68
CA THR A 485 2.38 1.16 -23.30
C THR A 485 3.29 -0.04 -23.57
N GLY A 486 4.49 -0.04 -22.97
CA GLY A 486 5.49 -1.07 -23.12
C GLY A 486 5.03 -2.43 -22.65
N ARG A 487 5.30 -3.46 -23.47
CA ARG A 487 4.92 -4.85 -23.17
C ARG A 487 6.08 -5.78 -23.43
N LEU A 488 6.25 -6.75 -22.54
CA LEU A 488 7.25 -7.80 -22.65
C LEU A 488 6.59 -9.17 -22.51
N ASP A 489 7.06 -10.12 -23.32
CA ASP A 489 6.76 -11.53 -23.13
C ASP A 489 7.90 -12.41 -23.67
N LEU A 490 7.99 -13.62 -23.10
CA LEU A 490 8.88 -14.67 -23.56
C LEU A 490 8.03 -15.90 -23.84
N THR A 491 8.14 -16.49 -25.02
CA THR A 491 7.40 -17.72 -25.34
C THR A 491 8.32 -18.83 -25.80
N VAL A 492 7.93 -20.07 -25.52
CA VAL A 492 8.62 -21.29 -25.97
C VAL A 492 7.58 -22.19 -26.61
N SER A 493 7.78 -22.54 -27.88
CA SER A 493 6.80 -23.30 -28.68
C SER A 493 5.40 -22.67 -28.69
N GLY A 494 5.33 -21.33 -28.82
CA GLY A 494 4.07 -20.58 -28.84
C GLY A 494 3.34 -20.50 -27.49
N ARG A 495 3.94 -20.99 -26.40
CA ARG A 495 3.36 -20.94 -25.04
C ARG A 495 4.11 -19.90 -24.21
N ARG A 496 3.37 -19.14 -23.38
CA ARG A 496 3.98 -18.16 -22.46
C ARG A 496 4.95 -18.85 -21.50
N ALA A 497 6.21 -18.43 -21.54
CA ALA A 497 7.33 -18.97 -20.81
C ALA A 497 8.00 -17.96 -19.87
N MET A 498 7.64 -16.68 -19.94
CA MET A 498 8.07 -15.68 -18.96
C MET A 498 7.71 -16.12 -17.53
N GLY A 499 8.70 -16.12 -16.64
CA GLY A 499 8.60 -16.59 -15.26
C GLY A 499 8.59 -18.12 -15.07
N ARG A 500 8.61 -18.89 -16.17
CA ARG A 500 8.50 -20.36 -16.16
C ARG A 500 9.85 -21.06 -16.25
N VAL A 501 9.87 -22.31 -15.81
CA VAL A 501 10.98 -23.24 -15.91
C VAL A 501 10.64 -24.33 -16.92
N VAL A 502 11.39 -24.35 -18.01
CA VAL A 502 11.36 -25.41 -19.03
C VAL A 502 12.32 -26.52 -18.61
N ARG A 503 11.77 -27.69 -18.30
CA ARG A 503 12.56 -28.91 -18.09
C ARG A 503 12.60 -29.72 -19.38
N THR A 504 13.79 -29.95 -19.93
CA THR A 504 13.93 -30.63 -21.21
C THR A 504 15.27 -31.35 -21.37
N THR A 505 15.25 -32.47 -22.08
CA THR A 505 16.47 -33.17 -22.51
C THR A 505 17.19 -32.47 -23.65
N ALA A 506 16.52 -31.55 -24.36
CA ALA A 506 17.11 -30.77 -25.44
C ALA A 506 18.31 -29.95 -24.93
N SER A 507 19.37 -29.85 -25.75
CA SER A 507 20.54 -29.04 -25.44
C SER A 507 20.30 -27.54 -25.62
N SER A 508 19.26 -27.16 -26.38
CA SER A 508 18.83 -25.79 -26.59
C SER A 508 17.36 -25.73 -26.98
N VAL A 509 16.69 -24.61 -26.69
CA VAL A 509 15.32 -24.31 -27.12
C VAL A 509 15.24 -22.93 -27.78
N PRO A 510 14.41 -22.74 -28.81
CA PRO A 510 14.06 -21.42 -29.28
C PRO A 510 13.15 -20.72 -28.26
N VAL A 511 13.49 -19.48 -27.92
CA VAL A 511 12.71 -18.58 -27.09
C VAL A 511 12.34 -17.37 -27.94
N ASP A 512 11.06 -17.16 -28.17
CA ASP A 512 10.60 -15.96 -28.87
C ASP A 512 10.48 -14.81 -27.87
N VAL A 513 11.28 -13.78 -28.11
CA VAL A 513 11.32 -12.55 -27.32
C VAL A 513 10.38 -11.54 -27.96
N ARG A 514 9.33 -11.13 -27.23
CA ARG A 514 8.39 -10.10 -27.65
C ARG A 514 8.62 -8.84 -26.84
N ALA A 515 8.82 -7.73 -27.54
CA ALA A 515 8.90 -6.40 -26.96
C ALA A 515 8.14 -5.43 -27.86
N GLU A 516 7.13 -4.74 -27.32
CA GLU A 516 6.20 -3.92 -28.11
C GLU A 516 6.29 -2.44 -27.76
N ASN A 517 5.85 -1.59 -28.70
CA ASN A 517 5.81 -0.14 -28.51
C ASN A 517 7.16 0.46 -28.11
N LEU A 518 8.26 -0.12 -28.60
CA LEU A 518 9.62 0.33 -28.31
C LEU A 518 9.86 1.75 -28.84
N PRO A 519 10.61 2.60 -28.12
CA PRO A 519 11.16 3.82 -28.69
C PRO A 519 12.00 3.51 -29.93
N GLN A 520 12.01 4.40 -30.92
CA GLN A 520 12.66 4.17 -32.22
C GLN A 520 14.16 3.86 -32.09
N ASP A 521 14.82 4.51 -31.14
CA ASP A 521 16.24 4.39 -30.79
C ASP A 521 16.47 3.51 -29.54
N GLY A 522 15.42 2.84 -29.08
CA GLY A 522 15.48 1.90 -27.97
C GLY A 522 16.25 0.63 -28.31
N THR A 523 16.77 -0.03 -27.28
CA THR A 523 17.46 -1.31 -27.36
C THR A 523 16.83 -2.32 -26.43
N VAL A 524 16.60 -3.53 -26.92
CA VAL A 524 16.24 -4.69 -26.10
C VAL A 524 17.50 -5.48 -25.80
N GLN A 525 17.81 -5.66 -24.53
CA GLN A 525 18.91 -6.50 -24.06
C GLN A 525 18.36 -7.86 -23.67
N VAL A 526 18.72 -8.90 -24.42
CA VAL A 526 18.52 -10.28 -24.01
C VAL A 526 19.66 -10.67 -23.08
N VAL A 527 19.34 -10.89 -21.81
CA VAL A 527 20.31 -11.24 -20.76
C VAL A 527 20.22 -12.73 -20.49
N VAL A 528 21.32 -13.45 -20.72
CA VAL A 528 21.42 -14.89 -20.47
C VAL A 528 22.34 -15.11 -19.28
N GLY A 529 21.84 -15.77 -18.25
CA GLY A 529 22.62 -16.12 -17.07
C GLY A 529 22.78 -17.62 -16.85
N GLU A 530 23.84 -17.99 -16.15
CA GLU A 530 24.02 -19.35 -15.65
C GLU A 530 23.02 -19.65 -14.52
N CYS A 531 22.51 -20.88 -14.47
CA CYS A 531 21.71 -21.41 -13.35
C CYS A 531 22.39 -22.66 -12.80
N ASP A 532 23.58 -22.47 -12.25
CA ASP A 532 24.46 -23.55 -11.79
C ASP A 532 24.13 -24.03 -10.37
N ARG A 533 23.38 -23.24 -9.58
CA ARG A 533 23.01 -23.55 -8.18
C ARG A 533 24.21 -23.74 -7.27
N SER A 534 25.29 -23.06 -7.58
CA SER A 534 26.57 -23.19 -6.87
C SER A 534 26.62 -22.50 -5.50
N GLY A 535 25.58 -21.77 -5.11
CA GLY A 535 25.58 -20.91 -3.92
C GLY A 535 26.30 -19.57 -4.13
N GLN A 536 26.71 -19.27 -5.37
CA GLN A 536 27.46 -18.06 -5.69
C GLN A 536 26.60 -16.81 -5.53
N THR A 537 27.19 -15.76 -4.94
CA THR A 537 26.53 -14.50 -4.62
C THR A 537 26.86 -13.38 -5.61
N ILE A 538 27.36 -13.75 -6.79
CA ILE A 538 27.71 -12.83 -7.88
C ILE A 538 26.98 -13.30 -9.15
N PRO A 539 26.34 -12.39 -9.91
CA PRO A 539 25.75 -12.72 -11.20
C PRO A 539 26.76 -13.34 -12.17
N SER A 540 26.28 -14.19 -13.07
CA SER A 540 27.06 -14.65 -14.22
C SER A 540 26.20 -14.53 -15.45
N VAL A 541 26.28 -13.37 -16.11
CA VAL A 541 25.37 -13.00 -17.20
C VAL A 541 26.12 -12.50 -18.44
N THR A 542 25.58 -12.82 -19.61
CA THR A 542 25.97 -12.29 -20.92
C THR A 542 24.81 -11.54 -21.54
N ARG A 543 25.08 -10.41 -22.22
CA ARG A 543 24.04 -9.54 -22.80
C ARG A 543 24.13 -9.53 -24.32
N HIS A 544 22.99 -9.63 -24.98
CA HIS A 544 22.83 -9.54 -26.43
C HIS A 544 21.88 -8.39 -26.76
N ALA A 545 22.40 -7.36 -27.42
CA ALA A 545 21.66 -6.16 -27.75
C ALA A 545 20.96 -6.29 -29.11
N TYR A 546 19.67 -5.95 -29.15
CA TYR A 546 18.87 -5.87 -30.36
C TYR A 546 18.26 -4.48 -30.47
N PRO A 547 18.42 -3.77 -31.61
CA PRO A 547 17.77 -2.48 -31.81
C PRO A 547 16.25 -2.66 -31.88
N ALA A 548 15.48 -1.63 -31.55
CA ALA A 548 14.02 -1.64 -31.64
C ALA A 548 13.49 -2.08 -33.01
N SER A 549 14.20 -1.72 -34.09
CA SER A 549 13.87 -2.13 -35.46
C SER A 549 13.87 -3.65 -35.68
N ALA A 550 14.59 -4.43 -34.87
CA ALA A 550 14.57 -5.89 -34.94
C ALA A 550 13.20 -6.49 -34.59
N PHE A 551 12.37 -5.75 -33.85
CA PHE A 551 11.03 -6.18 -33.40
C PHE A 551 9.90 -5.65 -34.28
N ALA A 552 10.21 -4.88 -35.34
CA ALA A 552 9.20 -4.26 -36.20
C ALA A 552 8.33 -5.28 -36.95
N SER A 553 8.87 -6.47 -37.23
CA SER A 553 8.19 -7.58 -37.91
C SER A 553 7.63 -8.64 -36.94
N GLY A 554 7.67 -8.38 -35.63
CA GLY A 554 7.24 -9.32 -34.59
C GLY A 554 8.36 -9.77 -33.65
N PRO A 555 8.17 -10.88 -32.93
CA PRO A 555 9.15 -11.38 -31.96
C PRO A 555 10.51 -11.74 -32.59
N VAL A 556 11.58 -11.58 -31.79
CA VAL A 556 12.93 -12.04 -32.12
C VAL A 556 13.18 -13.39 -31.45
N THR A 557 13.50 -14.42 -32.24
CA THR A 557 13.83 -15.74 -31.69
C THR A 557 15.29 -15.79 -31.22
N PHE A 558 15.49 -16.07 -29.94
CA PHE A 558 16.80 -16.35 -29.35
C PHE A 558 16.94 -17.85 -29.06
N ARG A 559 18.09 -18.46 -29.41
CA ARG A 559 18.35 -19.87 -29.13
C ARG A 559 19.04 -20.03 -27.77
N LEU A 560 18.29 -20.37 -26.74
CA LEU A 560 18.80 -20.56 -25.38
C LEU A 560 19.41 -21.97 -25.24
N GLY A 561 20.72 -22.04 -25.02
CA GLY A 561 21.41 -23.28 -24.64
C GLY A 561 21.14 -23.66 -23.19
N ARG A 562 20.99 -24.96 -22.89
CA ARG A 562 20.74 -25.47 -21.54
C ARG A 562 22.00 -25.53 -20.69
N ASN A 563 23.10 -26.07 -21.24
CA ASN A 563 24.33 -26.36 -20.50
C ASN A 563 24.03 -27.06 -19.15
N ASN A 564 24.61 -26.55 -18.06
CA ASN A 564 24.36 -27.01 -16.68
C ASN A 564 23.12 -26.36 -16.05
N GLY A 565 22.26 -25.70 -16.83
CA GLY A 565 21.17 -24.86 -16.37
C GLY A 565 21.44 -23.41 -16.77
N ARG A 566 20.47 -22.75 -17.41
CA ARG A 566 20.55 -21.33 -17.77
C ARG A 566 19.21 -20.64 -17.62
N TYR A 567 19.23 -19.33 -17.58
CA TYR A 567 18.02 -18.50 -17.68
C TYR A 567 18.20 -17.39 -18.70
N LEU A 568 17.08 -16.88 -19.21
CA LEU A 568 17.00 -15.75 -20.13
C LEU A 568 15.97 -14.76 -19.61
N ARG A 569 16.36 -13.50 -19.44
CA ARG A 569 15.45 -12.36 -19.18
C ARG A 569 15.72 -11.23 -20.16
N VAL A 570 14.89 -10.19 -20.10
CA VAL A 570 14.97 -9.06 -21.02
C VAL A 570 14.93 -7.73 -20.28
N GLU A 571 15.73 -6.78 -20.76
CA GLU A 571 15.66 -5.37 -20.38
C GLU A 571 15.37 -4.53 -21.65
N VAL A 572 14.62 -3.45 -21.49
CA VAL A 572 14.47 -2.43 -22.55
C VAL A 572 15.13 -1.16 -22.07
N ARG A 573 15.94 -0.54 -22.92
CA ARG A 573 16.64 0.72 -22.63
C ARG A 573 16.41 1.74 -23.73
N ASP A 574 16.41 3.02 -23.38
CA ASP A 574 16.43 4.10 -24.37
C ASP A 574 17.84 4.33 -24.94
N ALA A 575 17.99 5.31 -25.83
CA ALA A 575 19.28 5.66 -26.42
C ALA A 575 20.31 6.22 -25.41
N ALA A 576 19.86 6.75 -24.27
CA ALA A 576 20.73 7.20 -23.18
C ALA A 576 21.12 6.04 -22.24
N GLY A 577 20.62 4.84 -22.48
CA GLY A 577 20.85 3.66 -21.64
C GLY A 577 19.96 3.61 -20.39
N ILE A 578 18.98 4.51 -20.26
CA ILE A 578 18.01 4.50 -19.18
C ILE A 578 17.15 3.26 -19.30
N LEU A 579 16.98 2.54 -18.18
CA LEU A 579 16.11 1.39 -18.13
C LEU A 579 14.64 1.82 -18.30
N LEU A 580 13.95 1.18 -19.24
CA LEU A 580 12.55 1.43 -19.56
C LEU A 580 11.66 0.29 -19.11
N GLY A 581 12.17 -0.95 -19.08
CA GLY A 581 11.40 -2.08 -18.60
C GLY A 581 12.22 -3.34 -18.43
N PHE A 582 11.66 -4.30 -17.72
CA PHE A 582 12.32 -5.53 -17.31
C PHE A 582 11.32 -6.68 -17.25
N GLY A 583 11.63 -7.79 -17.91
CA GLY A 583 10.82 -9.00 -17.93
C GLY A 583 11.39 -10.08 -17.01
N ASN A 584 10.51 -10.86 -16.38
CA ASN A 584 10.91 -12.03 -15.61
C ASN A 584 11.56 -13.11 -16.51
N PRO A 585 12.49 -13.93 -15.98
CA PRO A 585 13.24 -14.87 -16.79
C PRO A 585 12.41 -16.11 -17.16
N VAL A 586 12.82 -16.77 -18.25
CA VAL A 586 12.56 -18.19 -18.48
C VAL A 586 13.80 -18.98 -18.09
N TRP A 587 13.64 -20.08 -17.35
CA TRP A 587 14.73 -21.00 -17.03
C TRP A 587 14.70 -22.22 -17.93
N LEU A 588 15.87 -22.75 -18.28
CA LEU A 588 16.06 -23.97 -19.04
C LEU A 588 16.93 -24.94 -18.25
N LEU A 589 16.31 -25.98 -17.69
CA LEU A 589 16.93 -26.93 -16.76
C LEU A 589 16.84 -28.36 -17.27
N SER A 590 17.70 -29.24 -16.74
CA SER A 590 17.61 -30.67 -17.02
C SER A 590 16.41 -31.29 -16.28
N PRO A 591 15.72 -32.29 -16.85
CA PRO A 591 14.75 -33.09 -16.11
C PRO A 591 15.37 -33.86 -14.94
N ARG A 592 16.69 -34.06 -14.97
CA ARG A 592 17.47 -34.75 -13.93
C ARG A 592 17.97 -33.82 -12.82
N ASP A 593 17.76 -32.51 -12.96
CA ASP A 593 18.21 -31.57 -11.94
C ASP A 593 17.35 -31.70 -10.68
N ASP A 594 18.02 -31.86 -9.54
CA ASP A 594 17.39 -31.91 -8.22
C ASP A 594 17.09 -30.49 -7.73
N VAL A 595 16.02 -29.92 -8.30
CA VAL A 595 15.52 -28.58 -7.96
C VAL A 595 14.04 -28.70 -7.73
N GLU A 596 13.51 -28.08 -6.67
CA GLU A 596 12.07 -27.93 -6.55
C GLU A 596 11.59 -26.75 -7.38
N VAL A 597 10.75 -27.00 -8.38
CA VAL A 597 10.13 -25.94 -9.18
C VAL A 597 8.69 -25.76 -8.73
N PRO A 598 8.28 -24.54 -8.31
CA PRO A 598 6.90 -24.25 -7.95
C PRO A 598 5.93 -24.67 -9.05
N ARG A 599 4.78 -25.27 -8.69
CA ARG A 599 3.83 -25.82 -9.67
C ARG A 599 3.43 -24.79 -10.73
N ALA A 600 3.14 -23.55 -10.32
CA ALA A 600 2.76 -22.45 -11.20
C ALA A 600 3.86 -22.07 -12.22
N ARG A 601 5.12 -22.40 -11.93
CA ARG A 601 6.27 -22.09 -12.80
C ARG A 601 6.65 -23.21 -13.76
N ARG A 602 6.09 -24.41 -13.65
CA ARG A 602 6.47 -25.54 -14.52
C ARG A 602 5.95 -25.33 -15.95
N LEU A 603 6.81 -25.53 -16.94
CA LEU A 603 6.43 -25.59 -18.35
C LEU A 603 7.00 -26.85 -19.00
N SER A 604 6.11 -27.75 -19.42
CA SER A 604 6.51 -28.96 -20.15
C SER A 604 6.86 -28.62 -21.60
N TYR A 605 8.02 -29.07 -22.05
CA TYR A 605 8.47 -28.96 -23.43
C TYR A 605 8.67 -30.35 -24.01
N ALA A 606 7.78 -30.75 -24.92
CA ALA A 606 7.98 -31.93 -25.76
C ALA A 606 8.72 -31.45 -27.02
N GLY A 607 10.04 -31.60 -27.03
CA GLY A 607 10.83 -31.26 -28.22
C GLY A 607 10.32 -32.04 -29.43
N ARG A 608 10.10 -31.36 -30.56
CA ARG A 608 10.05 -32.00 -31.87
C ARG A 608 11.44 -32.03 -32.47
#